data_AF-A0A6J4HW61-F1
#
_entry.id   AF-A0A6J4HW61-F1
#
_cell.length_a   1.000
_cell.length_b   1.000
_cell.length_c   1.000
_cell.angle_alpha   90.00
_cell.angle_beta   90.00
_cell.angle_gamma   90.00
#
_symmetry.space_group_name_H-M   'P 1'
#
loop_
_entity.id
_entity.type
_entity.pdbx_description
1 polymer ?
#
loop_
_entity_poly.entity_id
_entity_poly.type
_entity_poly.pdbx_seq_one_letter_code
_entity_poly.pdbx_strand_id
1 'polypeptide(L)'
;MRLPAVTARWAPTLGHVEGSAPAEVELVHDGDTTWRFDIGFLTSSWTCIFGRGCEGILPERAAHLGQGCCSVGAALDGDDGPTVAARTTWLEPGRFQHHAVAATGGIFADDTRRNTRVVDGACIFLNRPGFEGGAGCALHLAALDAGESPVDWKPSVCWQLPVKVDWEPREDGGEVATVRGWTRRDWGEIGTTMAWCCTEEPEAHVGDRPVVDAMADELEAIVGQAVHVELRRRLGR
;
A
#
# COMPACT_ATOMS: atom_id res chain seq x y z
N MET A 1 26.44 3.65 14.59
CA MET A 1 26.29 2.40 13.85
C MET A 1 25.11 2.61 12.90
N ARG A 2 25.38 3.01 11.65
CA ARG A 2 24.35 3.38 10.67
C ARG A 2 23.77 2.11 10.06
N LEU A 3 22.44 1.98 10.06
CA LEU A 3 21.74 0.90 9.36
C LEU A 3 22.04 1.01 7.85
N PRO A 4 22.28 -0.09 7.14
CA PRO A 4 22.52 -0.05 5.70
C PRO A 4 21.20 0.26 4.98
N ALA A 5 21.28 1.12 3.96
CA ALA A 5 20.19 1.38 3.03
C ALA A 5 19.81 0.07 2.32
N VAL A 6 18.54 -0.32 2.44
CA VAL A 6 17.96 -1.49 1.77
C VAL A 6 17.94 -1.19 0.26
N THR A 7 18.91 -1.78 -0.45
CA THR A 7 19.02 -1.72 -1.92
C THR A 7 18.56 -3.06 -2.49
N ALA A 8 17.24 -3.29 -2.52
CA ALA A 8 16.67 -4.47 -3.16
C ALA A 8 16.13 -4.09 -4.54
N ARG A 9 17.01 -4.22 -5.55
CA ARG A 9 16.72 -4.05 -6.97
C ARG A 9 15.75 -5.14 -7.44
N TRP A 10 14.60 -4.74 -7.97
CA TRP A 10 13.84 -5.54 -8.92
C TRP A 10 13.54 -4.71 -10.17
N ALA A 11 14.11 -5.15 -11.29
CA ALA A 11 13.68 -4.75 -12.62
C ALA A 11 12.60 -5.75 -13.07
N PRO A 12 11.32 -5.35 -13.17
CA PRO A 12 10.37 -6.12 -13.95
C PRO A 12 10.82 -6.09 -15.42
N THR A 13 10.63 -7.18 -16.15
CA THR A 13 10.63 -7.16 -17.62
C THR A 13 9.70 -6.04 -18.09
N LEU A 14 10.30 -4.98 -18.63
CA LEU A 14 9.62 -3.78 -19.11
C LEU A 14 8.74 -4.13 -20.31
N GLY A 15 7.47 -4.41 -20.05
CA GLY A 15 6.43 -3.93 -20.95
C GLY A 15 6.29 -2.44 -20.68
N HIS A 16 6.70 -1.58 -21.63
CA HIS A 16 6.34 -0.16 -21.56
C HIS A 16 4.82 -0.05 -21.65
N VAL A 17 4.17 0.11 -20.49
CA VAL A 17 2.80 0.59 -20.41
C VAL A 17 2.90 2.07 -20.12
N GLU A 18 2.88 2.89 -21.18
CA GLU A 18 2.78 4.35 -21.08
C GLU A 18 1.64 4.70 -20.11
N GLY A 19 2.01 5.22 -18.94
CA GLY A 19 1.04 5.82 -18.03
C GLY A 19 0.67 7.19 -18.54
N SER A 20 -0.58 7.60 -18.28
CA SER A 20 -0.90 9.03 -18.36
C SER A 20 0.07 9.73 -17.42
N ALA A 21 1.00 10.50 -17.98
CA ALA A 21 1.89 11.33 -17.20
C ALA A 21 1.02 12.23 -16.30
N PRO A 22 1.44 12.49 -15.04
CA PRO A 22 0.73 13.44 -14.20
C PRO A 22 0.59 14.77 -14.93
N ALA A 23 -0.59 15.40 -14.83
CA ALA A 23 -0.83 16.68 -15.48
C ALA A 23 0.07 17.79 -14.92
N GLU A 24 0.49 17.66 -13.66
CA GLU A 24 1.43 18.54 -12.97
C GLU A 24 2.42 17.70 -12.15
N VAL A 25 3.72 17.96 -12.34
CA VAL A 25 4.80 17.23 -11.69
C VAL A 25 5.74 18.16 -10.94
N GLU A 26 6.19 17.73 -9.77
CA GLU A 26 7.28 18.36 -9.02
C GLU A 26 8.49 17.44 -8.94
N LEU A 27 9.71 18.01 -9.02
CA LEU A 27 10.95 17.24 -9.04
C LEU A 27 11.81 17.54 -7.82
N VAL A 28 12.15 16.52 -7.03
CA VAL A 28 13.14 16.63 -5.94
C VAL A 28 14.32 15.71 -6.24
N HIS A 29 15.54 16.22 -6.09
CA HIS A 29 16.75 15.43 -6.32
C HIS A 29 17.38 15.06 -4.98
N ASP A 30 17.71 13.78 -4.81
CA ASP A 30 18.43 13.26 -3.65
C ASP A 30 19.46 12.22 -4.09
N GLY A 31 20.75 12.58 -4.04
CA GLY A 31 21.83 11.75 -4.55
C GLY A 31 21.64 11.37 -6.02
N ASP A 32 21.62 10.07 -6.29
CA ASP A 32 21.46 9.50 -7.63
C ASP A 32 19.98 9.33 -8.04
N THR A 33 19.04 9.70 -7.16
CA THR A 33 17.60 9.56 -7.38
C THR A 33 16.95 10.91 -7.70
N THR A 34 16.22 10.97 -8.82
CA THR A 34 15.28 12.06 -9.12
C THR A 34 13.87 11.61 -8.79
N TRP A 35 13.29 12.18 -7.74
CA TRP A 35 11.91 11.97 -7.37
C TRP A 35 10.98 12.84 -8.21
N ARG A 36 9.98 12.22 -8.85
CA ARG A 36 8.94 12.87 -9.64
C ARG A 36 7.59 12.67 -8.96
N PHE A 37 6.95 13.75 -8.53
CA PHE A 37 5.73 13.72 -7.73
C PHE A 37 4.52 14.13 -8.55
N ASP A 38 3.45 13.31 -8.54
CA ASP A 38 2.14 13.68 -9.07
C ASP A 38 1.44 14.67 -8.13
N ILE A 39 1.44 15.95 -8.50
CA ILE A 39 0.90 17.01 -7.67
C ILE A 39 -0.62 16.96 -7.58
N GLY A 40 -1.29 16.53 -8.65
CA GLY A 40 -2.75 16.38 -8.66
C GLY A 40 -3.20 15.39 -7.59
N PHE A 41 -2.54 14.22 -7.53
CA PHE A 41 -2.82 13.25 -6.47
C PHE A 41 -2.41 13.75 -5.08
N LEU A 42 -1.18 14.27 -4.92
CA LEU A 42 -0.63 14.62 -3.60
C LEU A 42 -1.33 15.81 -2.93
N THR A 43 -1.95 16.69 -3.73
CA THR A 43 -2.73 17.83 -3.24
C THR A 43 -4.24 17.57 -3.22
N SER A 44 -4.70 16.42 -3.72
CA SER A 44 -6.11 16.03 -3.69
C SER A 44 -6.62 15.78 -2.27
N SER A 45 -7.94 15.83 -2.11
CA SER A 45 -8.65 15.43 -0.89
C SER A 45 -8.84 13.91 -0.78
N TRP A 46 -8.03 13.10 -1.43
CA TRP A 46 -8.11 11.65 -1.27
C TRP A 46 -7.86 11.25 0.19
N THR A 47 -8.67 10.32 0.71
CA THR A 47 -8.45 9.69 2.01
C THR A 47 -8.91 8.23 1.99
N CYS A 48 -8.24 7.35 2.73
CA CYS A 48 -8.65 5.95 2.83
C CYS A 48 -9.99 5.84 3.56
N ILE A 49 -11.04 5.42 2.85
CA ILE A 49 -12.39 5.20 3.41
C ILE A 49 -12.68 3.73 3.77
N PHE A 50 -11.65 2.90 3.99
CA PHE A 50 -11.84 1.54 4.48
C PHE A 50 -12.65 1.54 5.79
N GLY A 51 -13.66 0.68 5.89
CA GLY A 51 -14.61 0.67 7.01
C GLY A 51 -15.59 1.85 7.03
N ARG A 52 -15.49 2.79 6.07
CA ARG A 52 -16.33 4.01 5.96
C ARG A 52 -16.94 4.16 4.56
N GLY A 53 -17.34 3.04 3.95
CA GLY A 53 -17.97 3.03 2.61
C GLY A 53 -17.06 2.62 1.45
N CYS A 54 -15.87 2.07 1.71
CA CYS A 54 -15.02 1.51 0.65
C CYS A 54 -15.73 0.37 -0.08
N GLU A 55 -15.93 0.53 -1.40
CA GLU A 55 -16.65 -0.45 -2.24
C GLU A 55 -15.81 -1.68 -2.62
N GLY A 56 -14.50 -1.62 -2.41
CA GLY A 56 -13.56 -2.69 -2.77
C GLY A 56 -13.23 -2.77 -4.26
N ILE A 57 -12.34 -3.70 -4.59
CA ILE A 57 -11.74 -3.82 -5.92
C ILE A 57 -12.34 -4.97 -6.74
N LEU A 58 -13.51 -5.47 -6.34
CA LEU A 58 -14.18 -6.59 -7.01
C LEU A 58 -14.88 -6.14 -8.30
N PRO A 59 -15.32 -7.11 -9.14
CA PRO A 59 -16.10 -6.82 -10.35
C PRO A 59 -17.46 -6.16 -10.10
N GLU A 60 -17.94 -6.19 -8.85
CA GLU A 60 -19.14 -5.50 -8.40
C GLU A 60 -18.80 -4.68 -7.16
N ARG A 61 -19.48 -3.53 -6.99
CA ARG A 61 -19.36 -2.71 -5.77
C ARG A 61 -19.87 -3.49 -4.58
N ALA A 62 -19.01 -3.70 -3.58
CA ALA A 62 -19.23 -4.68 -2.53
C ALA A 62 -18.83 -4.15 -1.15
N ALA A 63 -19.17 -2.91 -0.81
CA ALA A 63 -18.89 -2.33 0.52
C ALA A 63 -19.33 -3.22 1.68
N HIS A 64 -20.44 -3.96 1.53
CA HIS A 64 -20.97 -4.87 2.54
C HIS A 64 -20.01 -6.03 2.91
N LEU A 65 -19.08 -6.42 2.03
CA LEU A 65 -18.09 -7.47 2.32
C LEU A 65 -16.93 -6.96 3.19
N GLY A 66 -16.71 -5.63 3.24
CA GLY A 66 -15.63 -5.04 4.01
C GLY A 66 -14.21 -5.45 3.56
N GLN A 67 -14.04 -5.85 2.29
CA GLN A 67 -12.76 -6.35 1.79
C GLN A 67 -11.81 -5.25 1.33
N GLY A 68 -12.31 -4.19 0.70
CA GLY A 68 -11.45 -3.12 0.18
C GLY A 68 -10.42 -3.66 -0.81
N CYS A 69 -9.17 -3.21 -0.69
CA CYS A 69 -8.02 -3.72 -1.45
C CYS A 69 -7.57 -5.13 -1.05
N CYS A 70 -8.07 -5.69 0.06
CA CYS A 70 -7.67 -7.02 0.54
C CYS A 70 -8.29 -8.19 -0.23
N SER A 71 -9.19 -7.94 -1.20
CA SER A 71 -9.91 -8.98 -1.94
C SER A 71 -9.01 -9.99 -2.65
N VAL A 72 -7.77 -9.62 -2.97
CA VAL A 72 -6.85 -10.47 -3.76
C VAL A 72 -5.62 -10.95 -2.96
N GLY A 73 -5.63 -10.75 -1.64
CA GLY A 73 -4.42 -10.91 -0.83
C GLY A 73 -3.47 -9.71 -0.96
N ALA A 74 -2.27 -9.84 -0.42
CA ALA A 74 -1.20 -8.86 -0.52
C ALA A 74 -0.01 -9.47 -1.25
N ALA A 75 0.50 -8.76 -2.26
CA ALA A 75 1.82 -9.05 -2.83
C ALA A 75 2.90 -8.68 -1.81
N LEU A 76 3.91 -9.52 -1.69
CA LEU A 76 5.02 -9.39 -0.76
C LEU A 76 6.31 -9.24 -1.57
N ASP A 77 7.05 -8.17 -1.30
CA ASP A 77 8.34 -7.91 -1.92
C ASP A 77 9.46 -7.81 -0.88
N GLY A 78 10.71 -7.86 -1.35
CA GLY A 78 11.90 -7.76 -0.49
C GLY A 78 11.79 -8.57 0.81
N ASP A 79 11.75 -7.84 1.93
CA ASP A 79 11.70 -8.37 3.29
C ASP A 79 10.29 -8.47 3.89
N ASP A 80 9.23 -8.23 3.10
CA ASP A 80 7.84 -8.34 3.55
C ASP A 80 7.51 -9.75 4.05
N GLY A 81 7.88 -10.78 3.29
CA GLY A 81 7.59 -12.17 3.64
C GLY A 81 8.10 -12.54 5.05
N PRO A 82 9.41 -12.39 5.33
CA PRO A 82 9.96 -12.57 6.66
C PRO A 82 9.31 -11.68 7.73
N THR A 83 9.09 -10.39 7.44
CA THR A 83 8.49 -9.44 8.38
C THR A 83 7.08 -9.85 8.77
N VAL A 84 6.22 -10.15 7.79
CA VAL A 84 4.84 -10.57 7.99
C VAL A 84 4.78 -11.91 8.72
N ALA A 85 5.66 -12.86 8.40
CA ALA A 85 5.75 -14.12 9.15
C ALA A 85 6.10 -13.88 10.62
N ALA A 86 7.08 -13.01 10.90
CA ALA A 86 7.44 -12.65 12.26
C ALA A 86 6.30 -11.92 12.98
N ARG A 87 5.64 -10.96 12.34
CA ARG A 87 4.52 -10.21 12.96
C ARG A 87 3.29 -11.09 13.21
N THR A 88 3.08 -12.12 12.39
CA THR A 88 2.01 -13.10 12.60
C THR A 88 2.15 -13.85 13.93
N THR A 89 3.38 -14.09 14.42
CA THR A 89 3.57 -14.81 15.70
C THR A 89 3.08 -14.03 16.91
N TRP A 90 2.84 -12.72 16.75
CA TRP A 90 2.30 -11.84 17.80
C TRP A 90 0.78 -11.71 17.73
N LEU A 91 0.13 -12.32 16.74
CA LEU A 91 -1.31 -12.23 16.59
C LEU A 91 -2.01 -13.25 17.48
N GLU A 92 -2.76 -12.75 18.46
CA GLU A 92 -3.63 -13.57 19.30
C GLU A 92 -4.86 -14.07 18.53
N PRO A 93 -5.40 -15.26 18.83
CA PRO A 93 -6.62 -15.78 18.21
C PRO A 93 -7.82 -14.81 18.31
N GLY A 94 -7.89 -14.05 19.42
CA GLY A 94 -8.93 -13.04 19.63
C GLY A 94 -8.83 -11.83 18.71
N ARG A 95 -7.69 -11.60 18.04
CA ARG A 95 -7.46 -10.49 17.09
C ARG A 95 -7.28 -10.95 15.65
N PHE A 96 -7.22 -12.26 15.41
CA PHE A 96 -6.97 -12.82 14.09
C PHE A 96 -7.98 -13.93 13.79
N GLN A 97 -9.04 -13.59 13.06
CA GLN A 97 -10.16 -14.50 12.75
C GLN A 97 -9.69 -15.82 12.13
N HIS A 98 -8.69 -15.77 11.25
CA HIS A 98 -8.15 -16.94 10.57
C HIS A 98 -6.91 -17.53 11.24
N HIS A 99 -6.68 -17.25 12.54
CA HIS A 99 -5.52 -17.74 13.30
C HIS A 99 -5.37 -19.27 13.24
N ALA A 100 -6.45 -20.03 13.45
CA ALA A 100 -6.39 -21.49 13.35
C ALA A 100 -6.02 -21.97 11.93
N VAL A 101 -6.56 -21.30 10.90
CA VAL A 101 -6.25 -21.62 9.49
C VAL A 101 -4.80 -21.29 9.15
N ALA A 102 -4.25 -20.21 9.74
CA ALA A 102 -2.84 -19.85 9.61
C ALA A 102 -1.93 -20.85 10.34
N ALA A 103 -2.31 -21.31 11.53
CA ALA A 103 -1.55 -22.27 12.31
C ALA A 103 -1.42 -23.64 11.60
N THR A 104 -2.47 -24.09 10.92
CA THR A 104 -2.45 -25.39 10.21
C THR A 104 -1.84 -25.31 8.82
N GLY A 105 -2.14 -24.24 8.06
CA GLY A 105 -1.82 -24.18 6.64
C GLY A 105 -0.93 -23.02 6.22
N GLY A 106 -0.37 -22.26 7.16
CA GLY A 106 0.44 -21.09 6.88
C GLY A 106 -0.36 -19.87 6.38
N ILE A 107 0.37 -18.77 6.16
CA ILE A 107 -0.17 -17.47 5.74
C ILE A 107 0.12 -17.11 4.28
N PHE A 108 0.98 -17.88 3.60
CA PHE A 108 1.39 -17.61 2.23
C PHE A 108 0.57 -18.43 1.24
N ALA A 109 0.39 -17.90 0.03
CA ALA A 109 -0.33 -18.60 -1.03
C ALA A 109 0.42 -19.87 -1.49
N ASP A 110 1.75 -19.82 -1.48
CA ASP A 110 2.63 -20.92 -1.84
C ASP A 110 4.01 -20.77 -1.15
N ASP A 111 4.92 -21.71 -1.43
CA ASP A 111 6.27 -21.76 -0.86
C ASP A 111 7.19 -20.62 -1.33
N THR A 112 6.84 -19.90 -2.40
CA THR A 112 7.61 -18.74 -2.87
C THR A 112 7.43 -17.53 -1.97
N ARG A 113 6.37 -17.53 -1.14
CA ARG A 113 6.03 -16.47 -0.17
C ARG A 113 5.91 -15.08 -0.81
N ARG A 114 5.51 -15.03 -2.08
CA ARG A 114 5.30 -13.78 -2.83
C ARG A 114 3.93 -13.16 -2.62
N ASN A 115 2.99 -13.92 -2.06
CA ASN A 115 1.64 -13.43 -1.77
C ASN A 115 1.12 -14.02 -0.46
N THR A 116 0.34 -13.25 0.28
CA THR A 116 -0.49 -13.80 1.36
C THR A 116 -1.60 -14.67 0.79
N ARG A 117 -1.99 -15.71 1.52
CA ARG A 117 -3.11 -16.58 1.14
C ARG A 117 -4.42 -15.82 1.13
N VAL A 118 -5.29 -16.20 0.20
CA VAL A 118 -6.71 -15.80 0.18
C VAL A 118 -7.53 -16.90 0.85
N VAL A 119 -8.29 -16.55 1.87
CA VAL A 119 -9.19 -17.45 2.61
C VAL A 119 -10.58 -16.85 2.56
N ASP A 120 -11.57 -17.62 2.13
CA ASP A 120 -12.97 -17.17 1.99
C ASP A 120 -13.12 -15.84 1.24
N GLY A 121 -12.42 -15.75 0.09
CA GLY A 121 -12.53 -14.64 -0.85
C GLY A 121 -11.78 -13.35 -0.48
N ALA A 122 -10.95 -13.32 0.56
CA ALA A 122 -10.06 -12.18 0.83
C ALA A 122 -8.75 -12.60 1.52
N CYS A 123 -7.81 -11.66 1.66
CA CYS A 123 -6.56 -11.84 2.40
C CYS A 123 -6.78 -12.53 3.74
N ILE A 124 -5.93 -13.49 4.08
CA ILE A 124 -6.00 -14.25 5.34
C ILE A 124 -6.05 -13.32 6.55
N PHE A 125 -5.34 -12.19 6.54
CA PHE A 125 -5.31 -11.25 7.66
C PHE A 125 -6.54 -10.36 7.78
N LEU A 126 -7.50 -10.41 6.85
CA LEU A 126 -8.72 -9.61 6.94
C LEU A 126 -9.71 -10.26 7.93
N ASN A 127 -9.92 -9.63 9.08
CA ASN A 127 -11.07 -9.93 9.93
C ASN A 127 -12.34 -9.35 9.28
N ARG A 128 -13.37 -10.17 9.16
CA ARG A 128 -14.63 -9.82 8.49
C ARG A 128 -15.50 -8.91 9.37
N PRO A 129 -16.44 -8.17 8.76
CA PRO A 129 -17.48 -7.47 9.51
C PRO A 129 -18.17 -8.41 10.51
N GLY A 130 -18.32 -7.95 11.76
CA GLY A 130 -18.93 -8.72 12.84
C GLY A 130 -18.01 -9.65 13.63
N PHE A 131 -16.72 -9.77 13.28
CA PHE A 131 -15.76 -10.48 14.12
C PHE A 131 -15.54 -9.74 15.46
N GLU A 132 -15.66 -10.46 16.57
CA GLU A 132 -15.55 -9.89 17.94
C GLU A 132 -14.21 -9.18 18.17
N GLY A 133 -13.13 -9.70 17.56
CA GLY A 133 -11.79 -9.11 17.57
C GLY A 133 -11.63 -7.82 16.74
N GLY A 134 -12.70 -7.31 16.14
CA GLY A 134 -12.69 -6.12 15.29
C GLY A 134 -12.48 -6.45 13.81
N ALA A 135 -13.24 -5.77 12.95
CA ALA A 135 -13.13 -5.89 11.50
C ALA A 135 -11.91 -5.10 10.97
N GLY A 136 -11.28 -5.60 9.92
CA GLY A 136 -10.08 -5.00 9.32
C GLY A 136 -8.85 -5.91 9.37
N CYS A 137 -7.70 -5.37 9.01
CA CYS A 137 -6.46 -6.17 8.97
C CYS A 137 -5.97 -6.50 10.39
N ALA A 138 -5.79 -7.78 10.71
CA ALA A 138 -5.29 -8.24 12.00
C ALA A 138 -3.91 -7.65 12.35
N LEU A 139 -3.00 -7.52 11.37
CA LEU A 139 -1.69 -6.88 11.57
C LEU A 139 -1.83 -5.40 11.91
N HIS A 140 -2.77 -4.70 11.27
CA HIS A 140 -3.04 -3.29 11.56
C HIS A 140 -3.60 -3.11 12.97
N LEU A 141 -4.60 -3.92 13.35
CA LEU A 141 -5.20 -3.86 14.68
C LEU A 141 -4.19 -4.21 15.78
N ALA A 142 -3.35 -5.21 15.56
CA ALA A 142 -2.28 -5.57 16.50
C ALA A 142 -1.22 -4.47 16.64
N ALA A 143 -0.84 -3.79 15.55
CA ALA A 143 0.05 -2.64 15.61
C ALA A 143 -0.53 -1.52 16.50
N LEU A 144 -1.81 -1.20 16.30
CA LEU A 144 -2.50 -0.19 17.12
C LEU A 144 -2.61 -0.59 18.59
N ASP A 145 -2.91 -1.87 18.88
CA ASP A 145 -2.95 -2.38 20.26
C ASP A 145 -1.57 -2.30 20.94
N ALA A 146 -0.49 -2.49 20.18
CA ALA A 146 0.88 -2.36 20.66
C ALA A 146 1.36 -0.90 20.74
N GLY A 147 0.59 0.07 20.23
CA GLY A 147 1.04 1.46 20.09
C GLY A 147 2.17 1.64 19.08
N GLU A 148 2.29 0.73 18.11
CA GLU A 148 3.30 0.74 17.05
C GLU A 148 2.71 1.21 15.71
N SER A 149 3.57 1.65 14.79
CA SER A 149 3.15 2.06 13.46
C SER A 149 2.71 0.86 12.61
N PRO A 150 1.57 0.91 11.91
CA PRO A 150 1.20 -0.12 10.95
C PRO A 150 2.21 -0.30 9.81
N VAL A 151 3.07 0.69 9.51
CA VAL A 151 4.16 0.59 8.53
C VAL A 151 5.15 -0.51 8.91
N ASP A 152 5.40 -0.69 10.22
CA ASP A 152 6.35 -1.70 10.73
C ASP A 152 5.75 -3.11 10.86
N TRP A 153 4.45 -3.25 10.58
CA TRP A 153 3.68 -4.48 10.79
C TRP A 153 3.11 -5.07 9.51
N LYS A 154 2.69 -4.21 8.59
CA LYS A 154 1.99 -4.61 7.36
C LYS A 154 3.01 -4.84 6.23
N PRO A 155 2.65 -5.67 5.23
CA PRO A 155 3.39 -5.69 3.97
C PRO A 155 3.47 -4.29 3.34
N SER A 156 4.55 -4.02 2.62
CA SER A 156 4.84 -2.75 1.94
C SER A 156 3.64 -2.24 1.14
N VAL A 157 3.11 -3.07 0.24
CA VAL A 157 1.96 -2.71 -0.61
C VAL A 157 0.73 -2.30 0.21
N CYS A 158 0.52 -2.87 1.39
CA CYS A 158 -0.69 -2.64 2.18
C CYS A 158 -0.65 -1.34 2.98
N TRP A 159 0.52 -0.88 3.43
CA TRP A 159 0.64 0.42 4.09
C TRP A 159 0.93 1.53 3.08
N GLN A 160 1.56 1.24 1.94
CA GLN A 160 1.80 2.23 0.89
C GLN A 160 0.53 2.62 0.16
N LEU A 161 -0.40 1.68 -0.10
CA LEU A 161 -1.63 1.97 -0.84
C LEU A 161 -2.37 3.19 -0.23
N PRO A 162 -2.71 4.19 -1.04
CA PRO A 162 -2.74 4.21 -2.51
C PRO A 162 -1.51 4.85 -3.16
N VAL A 163 -0.44 5.15 -2.42
CA VAL A 163 0.80 5.67 -3.00
C VAL A 163 1.50 4.57 -3.78
N LYS A 164 1.90 4.87 -5.00
CA LYS A 164 2.70 4.03 -5.88
C LYS A 164 4.01 4.72 -6.20
N VAL A 165 5.09 3.96 -6.21
CA VAL A 165 6.37 4.40 -6.77
C VAL A 165 6.68 3.57 -8.01
N ASP A 166 6.89 4.24 -9.13
CA ASP A 166 7.40 3.63 -10.36
C ASP A 166 8.88 4.02 -10.52
N TRP A 167 9.76 3.01 -10.55
CA TRP A 167 11.20 3.19 -10.67
C TRP A 167 11.65 2.98 -12.12
N GLU A 168 12.39 3.94 -12.65
CA GLU A 168 12.94 3.93 -14.00
C GLU A 168 14.46 4.17 -13.92
N PRO A 169 15.32 3.25 -14.39
CA PRO A 169 16.76 3.50 -14.43
C PRO A 169 17.09 4.59 -15.46
N ARG A 170 18.08 5.43 -15.16
CA ARG A 170 18.62 6.43 -16.08
C ARG A 170 19.90 5.95 -16.73
N GLU A 171 20.17 6.43 -17.94
CA GLU A 171 21.39 6.08 -18.69
C GLU A 171 22.67 6.50 -17.98
N ASP A 172 22.63 7.55 -17.15
CA ASP A 172 23.76 8.06 -16.38
C ASP A 172 24.01 7.33 -15.06
N GLY A 173 23.33 6.21 -14.82
CA GLY A 173 23.54 5.35 -13.66
C GLY A 173 22.70 5.72 -12.43
N GLY A 174 21.96 6.84 -12.49
CA GLY A 174 20.94 7.19 -11.50
C GLY A 174 19.58 6.55 -11.80
N GLU A 175 18.55 7.00 -11.11
CA GLU A 175 17.18 6.54 -11.29
C GLU A 175 16.15 7.67 -11.16
N VAL A 176 14.97 7.47 -11.76
CA VAL A 176 13.79 8.30 -11.57
C VAL A 176 12.77 7.50 -10.79
N ALA A 177 12.28 8.06 -9.68
CA ALA A 177 11.25 7.47 -8.84
C ALA A 177 9.98 8.31 -8.95
N THR A 178 8.92 7.78 -9.56
CA THR A 178 7.66 8.51 -9.76
C THR A 178 6.65 8.16 -8.69
N VAL A 179 6.36 9.09 -7.80
CA VAL A 179 5.40 8.97 -6.71
C VAL A 179 4.04 9.49 -7.15
N ARG A 180 3.04 8.61 -7.21
CA ARG A 180 1.69 8.92 -7.69
C ARG A 180 0.62 8.05 -7.00
N GLY A 181 -0.65 8.29 -7.32
CA GLY A 181 -1.72 7.38 -6.92
C GLY A 181 -1.69 6.08 -7.73
N TRP A 182 -1.99 4.95 -7.10
CA TRP A 182 -2.40 3.72 -7.79
C TRP A 182 -3.61 4.02 -8.67
N THR A 183 -3.76 3.30 -9.78
CA THR A 183 -4.90 3.34 -10.70
C THR A 183 -5.29 1.91 -11.05
N ARG A 184 -6.47 1.67 -11.63
CA ARG A 184 -6.92 0.35 -12.08
C ARG A 184 -5.85 -0.36 -12.92
N ARG A 185 -5.11 0.38 -13.76
CA ARG A 185 -4.04 -0.17 -14.62
C ARG A 185 -2.93 -0.90 -13.83
N ASP A 186 -2.70 -0.50 -12.59
CA ASP A 186 -1.64 -1.05 -11.75
C ASP A 186 -2.01 -2.41 -11.15
N TRP A 187 -3.31 -2.77 -11.19
CA TRP A 187 -3.84 -4.04 -10.71
C TRP A 187 -3.77 -5.16 -11.76
N GLY A 188 -3.14 -4.92 -12.92
CA GLY A 188 -3.06 -5.89 -14.01
C GLY A 188 -4.44 -6.28 -14.54
N GLU A 189 -4.67 -7.58 -14.76
CA GLU A 189 -5.95 -8.09 -15.29
C GLU A 189 -7.14 -7.77 -14.39
N ILE A 190 -6.95 -7.81 -13.06
CA ILE A 190 -7.99 -7.47 -12.07
C ILE A 190 -8.53 -6.07 -12.34
N GLY A 191 -7.62 -5.13 -12.61
CA GLY A 191 -7.91 -3.74 -12.94
C GLY A 191 -8.97 -3.54 -14.02
N THR A 192 -8.99 -4.41 -15.03
CA THR A 192 -9.92 -4.33 -16.16
C THR A 192 -11.37 -4.65 -15.79
N THR A 193 -11.57 -5.31 -14.66
CA THR A 193 -12.90 -5.71 -14.16
C THR A 193 -13.34 -4.91 -12.95
N MET A 194 -12.47 -4.11 -12.32
CA MET A 194 -12.77 -3.38 -11.08
C MET A 194 -13.96 -2.42 -11.23
N ALA A 195 -15.06 -2.69 -10.52
CA ALA A 195 -16.23 -1.80 -10.49
C ALA A 195 -15.92 -0.46 -9.82
N TRP A 196 -14.92 -0.41 -8.95
CA TRP A 196 -14.52 0.78 -8.19
C TRP A 196 -13.03 0.77 -7.88
N CYS A 197 -12.39 1.94 -7.90
CA CYS A 197 -11.00 2.14 -7.50
C CYS A 197 -10.89 3.42 -6.66
N CYS A 198 -10.33 3.33 -5.47
CA CYS A 198 -10.37 4.41 -4.48
C CYS A 198 -9.70 5.72 -4.94
N THR A 199 -8.81 5.69 -5.90
CA THR A 199 -8.10 6.87 -6.40
C THR A 199 -8.80 7.52 -7.60
N GLU A 200 -9.68 6.78 -8.28
CA GLU A 200 -10.33 7.20 -9.53
C GLU A 200 -11.78 7.65 -9.34
N GLU A 201 -12.31 7.50 -8.12
CA GLU A 201 -13.76 7.62 -7.86
C GLU A 201 -14.01 8.64 -6.73
N PRO A 202 -15.03 9.50 -6.86
CA PRO A 202 -15.19 10.68 -6.00
C PRO A 202 -15.47 10.37 -4.52
N GLU A 203 -15.98 9.18 -4.20
CA GLU A 203 -16.38 8.81 -2.83
C GLU A 203 -15.21 8.81 -1.84
N ALA A 204 -13.97 8.61 -2.32
CA ALA A 204 -12.76 8.65 -1.48
C ALA A 204 -12.09 10.03 -1.46
N HIS A 205 -12.52 10.99 -2.28
CA HIS A 205 -11.95 12.35 -2.36
C HIS A 205 -12.64 13.33 -1.40
N VAL A 206 -12.82 12.90 -0.15
CA VAL A 206 -13.60 13.60 0.89
C VAL A 206 -12.76 13.97 2.14
N GLY A 207 -11.44 13.83 2.06
CA GLY A 207 -10.50 14.18 3.12
C GLY A 207 -10.46 15.68 3.40
N ASP A 208 -10.18 16.03 4.67
CA ASP A 208 -10.05 17.40 5.16
C ASP A 208 -8.65 17.98 4.99
N ARG A 209 -7.66 17.11 4.76
CA ARG A 209 -6.27 17.41 4.48
C ARG A 209 -5.86 16.73 3.19
N PRO A 210 -4.93 17.31 2.41
CA PRO A 210 -4.45 16.65 1.21
C PRO A 210 -3.61 15.41 1.55
N VAL A 211 -3.39 14.57 0.54
CA VAL A 211 -2.58 13.34 0.69
C VAL A 211 -1.19 13.60 1.27
N VAL A 212 -0.48 14.65 0.81
CA VAL A 212 0.87 14.98 1.29
C VAL A 212 0.95 15.22 2.80
N ASP A 213 -0.16 15.67 3.40
CA ASP A 213 -0.29 15.92 4.84
C ASP A 213 -0.97 14.74 5.58
N ALA A 214 -1.94 14.09 4.94
CA ALA A 214 -2.72 13.02 5.54
C ALA A 214 -1.93 11.71 5.64
N MET A 215 -0.99 11.47 4.72
CA MET A 215 -0.12 10.29 4.64
C MET A 215 1.35 10.65 4.87
N ALA A 216 1.62 11.58 5.79
CA ALA A 216 2.99 12.06 6.03
C ALA A 216 3.93 10.92 6.44
N ASP A 217 3.50 10.05 7.36
CA ASP A 217 4.31 8.93 7.85
C ASP A 217 4.64 7.93 6.73
N GLU A 218 3.65 7.58 5.90
CA GLU A 218 3.87 6.68 4.75
C GLU A 218 4.76 7.32 3.70
N LEU A 219 4.56 8.60 3.37
CA LEU A 219 5.39 9.30 2.40
C LEU A 219 6.83 9.44 2.90
N GLU A 220 7.04 9.79 4.17
CA GLU A 220 8.38 9.82 4.78
C GLU A 220 9.05 8.45 4.76
N ALA A 221 8.30 7.37 5.01
CA ALA A 221 8.81 6.01 4.92
C ALA A 221 9.20 5.61 3.47
N ILE A 222 8.50 6.14 2.46
CA ILE A 222 8.75 5.86 1.05
C ILE A 222 9.93 6.67 0.51
N VAL A 223 9.92 7.99 0.71
CA VAL A 223 10.85 8.92 0.05
C VAL A 223 12.00 9.38 0.95
N GLY A 224 11.90 9.12 2.25
CA GLY A 224 12.80 9.64 3.26
C GLY A 224 12.41 11.05 3.73
N GLN A 225 12.69 11.33 5.00
CA GLN A 225 12.32 12.59 5.65
C GLN A 225 12.82 13.83 4.89
N ALA A 226 14.05 13.83 4.38
CA ALA A 226 14.62 14.98 3.69
C ALA A 226 13.86 15.34 2.40
N VAL A 227 13.49 14.32 1.61
CA VAL A 227 12.74 14.50 0.37
C VAL A 227 11.32 14.95 0.66
N HIS A 228 10.67 14.38 1.68
CA HIS A 228 9.31 14.76 2.06
C HIS A 228 9.22 16.20 2.57
N VAL A 229 10.16 16.63 3.42
CA VAL A 229 10.26 18.03 3.89
C VAL A 229 10.45 18.99 2.72
N GLU A 230 11.34 18.66 1.77
CA GLU A 230 11.56 19.50 0.59
C GLU A 230 10.32 19.56 -0.31
N LEU A 231 9.64 18.43 -0.53
CA LEU A 231 8.36 18.38 -1.25
C LEU A 231 7.32 19.31 -0.61
N ARG A 232 7.10 19.20 0.70
CA ARG A 232 6.14 20.06 1.43
C ARG A 232 6.47 21.54 1.25
N ARG A 233 7.75 21.90 1.39
CA ARG A 233 8.23 23.28 1.20
C ARG A 233 7.89 23.81 -0.18
N ARG A 234 8.06 23.01 -1.24
CA ARG A 234 7.73 23.40 -2.62
C ARG A 234 6.23 23.53 -2.86
N LEU A 235 5.42 22.74 -2.16
CA LEU A 235 3.97 22.84 -2.18
C LEU A 235 3.41 23.96 -1.27
N GLY A 236 4.26 24.71 -0.57
CA GLY A 236 3.85 25.79 0.33
C GLY A 236 3.16 25.30 1.60
N ARG A 237 3.59 24.16 2.14
CA ARG A 237 3.02 23.47 3.32
C ARG A 237 4.04 23.25 4.44
#